data_AF-A0A6F8ZWD3-F1
#
_entry.id   AF-A0A6F8ZWD3-F1
#
_cell.length_a   1.000
_cell.length_b   1.000
_cell.length_c   1.000
_cell.angle_alpha   90.00
_cell.angle_beta   90.00
_cell.angle_gamma   90.00
#
_symmetry.space_group_name_H-M   'P 1'
#
loop_
_entity.id
_entity.type
_entity.pdbx_description
1 polymer ?
#
loop_
_entity_poly.entity_id
_entity_poly.type
_entity_poly.pdbx_seq_one_letter_code
_entity_poly.pdbx_strand_id
1 'polypeptide(L)'
;DLKRIDLTGNLISEIQDGAFSKLILLEELNLAENQLVKLPTLPGKLTTFNANHNQLKTKGVKANAFKKLEKLVNLFLGDNALEAVPVIPENVRVVHLQNNNITDVTSDTFCKGNNTHYIRPQTDGGEVGREPQCCCLSTPDSFTCLKRLVGLKR
;
A
#
# COMPACT_ATOMS: atom_id res chain seq x y z
N ASP A 1 -17.10 22.25 0.03
CA ASP A 1 -16.72 20.88 0.37
C ASP A 1 -15.40 20.47 -0.28
N LEU A 2 -14.42 20.10 0.54
CA LEU A 2 -13.08 19.75 0.07
C LEU A 2 -12.96 18.23 -0.10
N LYS A 3 -12.62 17.78 -1.31
CA LYS A 3 -12.49 16.36 -1.67
C LYS A 3 -11.05 15.91 -1.89
N ARG A 4 -10.15 16.83 -2.21
CA ARG A 4 -8.76 16.53 -2.57
C ARG A 4 -7.84 17.50 -1.84
N ILE A 5 -6.78 16.96 -1.27
CA ILE A 5 -5.66 17.72 -0.71
C ILE A 5 -4.39 17.19 -1.34
N ASP A 6 -3.61 18.09 -1.92
CA ASP A 6 -2.27 17.80 -2.41
C ASP A 6 -1.27 18.68 -1.65
N LEU A 7 -0.37 18.03 -0.91
CA LEU A 7 0.73 18.64 -0.16
C LEU A 7 2.08 18.05 -0.60
N THR A 8 2.15 17.55 -1.83
CA THR A 8 3.37 16.92 -2.37
C THR A 8 4.54 17.91 -2.42
N GLY A 9 5.76 17.41 -2.20
CA GLY A 9 6.98 18.18 -2.44
C GLY A 9 7.21 19.28 -1.41
N ASN A 10 6.75 19.07 -0.17
CA ASN A 10 6.94 20.00 0.94
C ASN A 10 7.94 19.42 1.96
N LEU A 11 8.22 20.20 3.01
CA LEU A 11 9.14 19.81 4.09
C LEU A 11 8.36 19.37 5.35
N ILE A 12 7.16 18.79 5.17
CA ILE A 12 6.31 18.44 6.31
C ILE A 12 6.91 17.22 7.00
N SER A 13 7.35 17.41 8.24
CA SER A 13 7.91 16.36 9.09
C SER A 13 6.89 15.79 10.08
N GLU A 14 5.86 16.56 10.43
CA GLU A 14 4.82 16.16 11.34
C GLU A 14 3.45 16.73 10.93
N ILE A 15 2.42 15.89 11.07
CA ILE A 15 1.02 16.28 10.99
C ILE A 15 0.36 15.87 12.30
N GLN A 16 -0.35 16.81 12.93
CA GLN A 16 -1.05 16.54 14.17
C GLN A 16 -2.15 15.49 13.96
N ASP A 17 -2.33 14.63 14.96
CA ASP A 17 -3.42 13.66 14.94
C ASP A 17 -4.77 14.39 14.89
N GLY A 18 -5.63 13.98 13.95
CA GLY A 18 -6.91 14.61 13.73
C GLY A 18 -6.89 15.90 12.90
N ALA A 19 -5.74 16.32 12.33
CA ALA A 19 -5.67 17.48 11.43
C ALA A 19 -6.69 17.41 10.27
N PHE A 20 -6.99 16.20 9.79
CA PHE A 20 -7.95 15.97 8.71
C PHE A 20 -9.33 15.47 9.21
N SER A 21 -9.57 15.41 10.52
CA SER A 21 -10.77 14.79 11.11
C SER A 21 -12.09 15.45 10.68
N LYS A 22 -12.07 16.76 10.45
CA LYS A 22 -13.25 17.52 9.99
C LYS A 22 -13.52 17.39 8.49
N LEU A 23 -12.57 16.86 7.73
CA LEU A 23 -12.67 16.72 6.28
C LEU A 23 -13.39 15.41 5.91
N ILE A 24 -14.64 15.29 6.34
CA ILE A 24 -15.45 14.07 6.22
C ILE A 24 -15.78 13.68 4.78
N LEU A 25 -15.52 14.56 3.82
CA LEU A 25 -15.71 14.36 2.38
C LEU A 25 -14.39 14.20 1.62
N LEU A 26 -13.25 14.14 2.32
CA LEU A 26 -11.94 13.97 1.68
C LEU A 26 -11.84 12.57 1.08
N GLU A 27 -11.61 12.52 -0.22
CA GLU A 27 -11.49 11.31 -1.04
C GLU A 27 -10.03 11.07 -1.42
N GLU A 28 -9.23 12.12 -1.64
CA GLU A 28 -7.84 12.01 -2.05
C GLU A 28 -6.93 12.86 -1.15
N LEU A 29 -5.88 12.22 -0.62
CA LEU A 29 -4.87 12.89 0.19
C LEU A 29 -3.48 12.48 -0.32
N ASN A 30 -2.75 13.47 -0.85
CA ASN A 30 -1.39 13.31 -1.32
C ASN A 30 -0.41 14.03 -0.39
N LEU A 31 0.45 13.24 0.25
CA LEU A 31 1.53 13.65 1.16
C LEU A 31 2.89 13.18 0.63
N ALA A 32 3.00 12.84 -0.65
CA ALA A 32 4.24 12.35 -1.23
C ALA A 32 5.38 13.38 -1.12
N GLU A 33 6.62 12.93 -1.18
CA GLU A 33 7.80 13.81 -1.20
C GLU A 33 7.81 14.80 -0.03
N ASN A 34 7.71 14.25 1.18
CA ASN A 34 7.76 14.98 2.44
C ASN A 34 8.77 14.32 3.40
N GLN A 35 8.77 14.71 4.68
CA GLN A 35 9.70 14.22 5.70
C GLN A 35 8.96 13.48 6.82
N LEU A 36 7.79 12.91 6.54
CA LEU A 36 6.95 12.30 7.55
C LEU A 36 7.63 11.05 8.13
N VAL A 37 7.74 11.03 9.46
CA VAL A 37 8.22 9.87 10.23
C VAL A 37 7.07 9.04 10.81
N LYS A 38 5.86 9.61 10.86
CA LYS A 38 4.63 8.98 11.33
C LYS A 38 3.43 9.45 10.49
N LEU A 39 2.43 8.58 10.34
CA LEU A 39 1.16 8.93 9.70
C LEU A 39 0.19 9.54 10.72
N PRO A 40 -0.55 10.60 10.35
CA PRO A 40 -1.68 11.08 11.14
C PRO A 40 -2.87 10.12 11.00
N THR A 41 -3.87 10.30 11.86
CA THR A 41 -5.17 9.65 11.67
C THR A 41 -5.82 10.08 10.35
N LEU A 42 -6.08 9.10 9.48
CA LEU A 42 -6.62 9.32 8.13
C LEU A 42 -8.16 9.42 8.11
N PRO A 43 -8.74 10.29 7.27
CA PRO A 43 -10.20 10.37 7.10
C PRO A 43 -10.81 9.10 6.49
N GLY A 44 -11.98 8.69 6.99
CA GLY A 44 -12.61 7.41 6.62
C GLY A 44 -13.09 7.30 5.16
N LYS A 45 -13.30 8.42 4.45
CA LYS A 45 -13.80 8.42 3.06
C LYS A 45 -12.72 8.38 1.98
N LEU A 46 -11.44 8.27 2.36
CA LEU A 46 -10.35 8.23 1.40
C LEU A 46 -10.50 7.04 0.43
N THR A 47 -10.38 7.34 -0.86
CA THR A 47 -10.26 6.37 -1.96
C THR A 47 -8.82 6.25 -2.43
N THR A 48 -8.03 7.33 -2.29
CA THR A 48 -6.61 7.35 -2.64
C THR A 48 -5.79 8.02 -1.53
N PHE A 49 -4.76 7.33 -1.08
CA PHE A 49 -3.78 7.87 -0.14
C PHE A 49 -2.37 7.67 -0.68
N ASN A 50 -1.61 8.77 -0.78
CA ASN A 50 -0.22 8.73 -1.23
C ASN A 50 0.70 9.33 -0.16
N ALA A 51 1.67 8.54 0.29
CA ALA A 51 2.75 8.96 1.16
C ALA A 51 4.10 8.37 0.70
N ASN A 52 4.27 8.20 -0.62
CA ASN A 52 5.56 7.83 -1.20
C ASN A 52 6.65 8.85 -0.83
N HIS A 53 7.92 8.45 -0.87
CA HIS A 53 9.06 9.35 -0.66
C HIS A 53 8.93 10.12 0.66
N ASN A 54 8.83 9.36 1.75
CA ASN A 54 8.82 9.89 3.12
C ASN A 54 9.82 9.08 3.98
N GLN A 55 9.81 9.27 5.29
CA GLN A 55 10.72 8.60 6.24
C GLN A 55 9.95 7.65 7.17
N LEU A 56 8.84 7.09 6.68
CA LEU A 56 7.94 6.27 7.49
C LEU A 56 8.62 4.96 7.86
N LYS A 57 8.66 4.68 9.16
CA LYS A 57 9.06 3.37 9.73
C LYS A 57 7.81 2.65 10.23
N THR A 58 7.88 1.33 10.40
CA THR A 58 6.74 0.54 10.93
C THR A 58 6.21 1.11 12.25
N LYS A 59 7.07 1.58 13.14
CA LYS A 59 6.66 2.24 14.40
C LYS A 59 5.84 3.53 14.22
N GLY A 60 5.99 4.21 13.10
CA GLY A 60 5.26 5.42 12.72
C GLY A 60 3.95 5.14 11.98
N VAL A 61 3.69 3.88 11.61
CA VAL A 61 2.48 3.43 10.93
C VAL A 61 1.80 2.39 11.79
N LYS A 62 0.71 2.77 12.48
CA LYS A 62 -0.07 1.82 13.29
C LYS A 62 -0.47 0.63 12.42
N ALA A 63 -0.35 -0.60 12.94
CA ALA A 63 -0.65 -1.82 12.18
C ALA A 63 -2.05 -1.81 11.54
N ASN A 64 -3.02 -1.14 12.19
CA ASN A 64 -4.40 -0.99 11.76
C ASN A 64 -4.72 0.41 11.17
N ALA A 65 -3.73 1.20 10.77
CA ALA A 65 -3.90 2.57 10.30
C ALA A 65 -4.92 2.69 9.15
N PHE A 66 -4.98 1.68 8.28
CA PHE A 66 -5.86 1.68 7.11
C PHE A 66 -7.14 0.86 7.31
N LYS A 67 -7.28 0.12 8.42
CA LYS A 67 -8.36 -0.87 8.63
C LYS A 67 -9.77 -0.30 8.48
N LYS A 68 -9.97 0.98 8.84
CA LYS A 68 -11.27 1.66 8.77
C LYS A 68 -11.53 2.39 7.44
N LEU A 69 -10.61 2.31 6.49
CA LEU A 69 -10.70 2.98 5.19
C LEU A 69 -11.39 2.05 4.16
N GLU A 70 -12.68 1.82 4.39
CA GLU A 70 -13.51 0.87 3.61
C GLU A 70 -13.64 1.23 2.12
N LYS A 71 -13.31 2.47 1.75
CA LYS A 71 -13.36 2.96 0.37
C LYS A 71 -12.00 3.09 -0.31
N LEU A 72 -10.91 2.78 0.39
CA LEU A 72 -9.54 2.93 -0.11
C LEU A 72 -9.26 1.95 -1.25
N VAL A 73 -8.93 2.46 -2.42
CA VAL A 73 -8.59 1.65 -3.61
C VAL A 73 -7.09 1.70 -3.88
N ASN A 74 -6.48 2.87 -3.67
CA ASN A 74 -5.08 3.13 -4.01
C ASN A 74 -4.31 3.54 -2.76
N LEU A 75 -3.27 2.78 -2.43
CA LEU A 75 -2.39 3.01 -1.29
C LEU A 75 -0.93 3.05 -1.73
N PHE A 76 -0.29 4.20 -1.59
CA PHE A 76 1.09 4.39 -2.00
C PHE A 76 1.99 4.69 -0.80
N LEU A 77 2.89 3.76 -0.46
CA LEU A 77 3.83 3.81 0.65
C LEU A 77 5.26 3.42 0.23
N GLY A 78 5.55 3.49 -1.07
CA GLY A 78 6.88 3.21 -1.61
C GLY A 78 7.90 4.25 -1.17
N ASP A 79 9.18 3.93 -1.30
CA ASP A 79 10.28 4.86 -1.03
C ASP A 79 10.19 5.43 0.40
N ASN A 80 10.14 4.50 1.35
CA ASN A 80 10.05 4.74 2.80
C ASN A 80 11.00 3.79 3.54
N ALA A 81 10.87 3.65 4.86
CA ALA A 81 11.69 2.77 5.68
C ALA A 81 10.83 1.77 6.49
N LEU A 82 9.73 1.29 5.91
CA LEU A 82 8.87 0.29 6.53
C LEU A 82 9.64 -1.03 6.65
N GLU A 83 9.56 -1.66 7.81
CA GLU A 83 10.18 -2.97 8.12
C GLU A 83 9.17 -4.12 7.97
N ALA A 84 7.88 -3.80 7.99
CA ALA A 84 6.79 -4.76 7.86
C ALA A 84 5.63 -4.15 7.06
N VAL A 85 4.83 -5.01 6.43
CA VAL A 85 3.64 -4.59 5.70
C VAL A 85 2.51 -4.27 6.70
N PRO A 86 1.92 -3.06 6.68
CA PRO A 86 0.76 -2.76 7.52
C PRO A 86 -0.47 -3.56 7.07
N VAL A 87 -1.49 -3.71 7.92
CA VAL A 87 -2.71 -4.43 7.52
C VAL A 87 -3.40 -3.66 6.38
N ILE A 88 -3.42 -4.28 5.20
CA ILE A 88 -4.03 -3.71 4.00
C ILE A 88 -5.51 -4.11 3.95
N PRO A 89 -6.44 -3.15 3.78
CA PRO A 89 -7.86 -3.46 3.60
C PRO A 89 -8.13 -4.26 2.32
N GLU A 90 -9.12 -5.14 2.35
CA GLU A 90 -9.48 -6.01 1.21
C GLU A 90 -9.97 -5.22 -0.03
N ASN A 91 -10.44 -4.00 0.17
CA ASN A 91 -10.89 -3.09 -0.88
C ASN A 91 -9.73 -2.43 -1.66
N VAL A 92 -8.49 -2.50 -1.16
CA VAL A 92 -7.33 -1.97 -1.89
C VAL A 92 -7.08 -2.81 -3.14
N ARG A 93 -6.79 -2.13 -4.25
CA ARG A 93 -6.50 -2.74 -5.57
C ARG A 93 -5.10 -2.43 -6.04
N VAL A 94 -4.58 -1.26 -5.66
CA VAL A 94 -3.23 -0.82 -6.01
C VAL A 94 -2.47 -0.52 -4.72
N VAL A 95 -1.34 -1.19 -4.56
CA VAL A 95 -0.45 -0.99 -3.41
C VAL A 95 0.99 -0.79 -3.90
N HIS A 96 1.64 0.29 -3.47
CA HIS A 96 3.07 0.52 -3.69
C HIS A 96 3.81 0.39 -2.37
N LEU A 97 4.78 -0.53 -2.34
CA LEU A 97 5.64 -0.81 -1.18
C LEU A 97 7.11 -0.96 -1.59
N GLN A 98 7.46 -0.70 -2.86
CA GLN A 98 8.83 -0.77 -3.34
C GLN A 98 9.75 0.17 -2.54
N ASN A 99 11.05 -0.14 -2.51
CA ASN A 99 12.06 0.69 -1.84
C ASN A 99 11.71 0.98 -0.36
N ASN A 100 11.33 -0.08 0.36
CA ASN A 100 11.22 -0.11 1.81
C ASN A 100 12.26 -1.10 2.40
N ASN A 101 12.26 -1.30 3.71
CA ASN A 101 13.10 -2.25 4.41
C ASN A 101 12.32 -3.50 4.86
N ILE A 102 11.29 -3.90 4.10
CA ILE A 102 10.42 -5.02 4.45
C ILE A 102 11.18 -6.33 4.29
N THR A 103 11.37 -7.05 5.39
CA THR A 103 12.08 -8.34 5.41
C THR A 103 11.11 -9.52 5.44
N ASP A 104 9.93 -9.33 6.02
CA ASP A 104 8.97 -10.39 6.28
C ASP A 104 7.69 -10.19 5.46
N VAL A 105 7.47 -11.07 4.49
CA VAL A 105 6.22 -11.21 3.75
C VAL A 105 5.75 -12.65 3.89
N THR A 106 4.67 -12.84 4.64
CA THR A 106 4.05 -14.15 4.87
C THR A 106 2.92 -14.42 3.86
N SER A 107 2.50 -15.67 3.72
CA SER A 107 1.30 -16.03 2.93
C SER A 107 0.08 -15.20 3.33
N ASP A 108 -0.08 -14.93 4.63
CA ASP A 108 -1.23 -14.19 5.15
C ASP A 108 -1.17 -12.68 4.90
N THR A 109 -0.02 -12.16 4.45
CA THR A 109 0.18 -10.72 4.20
C THR A 109 -0.76 -10.20 3.12
N PHE A 110 -1.06 -11.02 2.11
CA PHE A 110 -1.93 -10.65 0.99
C PHE A 110 -3.10 -11.64 0.75
N CYS A 111 -3.14 -12.80 1.42
CA CYS A 111 -4.14 -13.84 1.17
C CYS A 111 -5.47 -13.68 1.94
N LYS A 112 -5.81 -12.50 2.44
CA LYS A 112 -7.15 -12.21 2.99
C LYS A 112 -8.03 -11.48 1.99
N GLY A 113 -8.44 -12.17 0.93
CA GLY A 113 -9.33 -11.57 -0.06
C GLY A 113 -9.90 -12.58 -1.04
N ASN A 114 -11.18 -12.87 -0.91
CA ASN A 114 -11.96 -13.74 -1.80
C ASN A 114 -12.26 -13.10 -3.17
N ASN A 115 -11.45 -12.15 -3.65
CA ASN A 115 -11.68 -11.42 -4.89
C ASN A 115 -10.41 -11.40 -5.76
N THR A 116 -10.40 -12.32 -6.71
CA THR A 116 -9.46 -12.49 -7.81
C THR A 116 -9.50 -11.33 -8.80
N HIS A 117 -8.80 -10.22 -8.53
CA HIS A 117 -8.48 -9.19 -9.54
C HIS A 117 -7.01 -8.74 -9.45
N TYR A 118 -6.13 -9.65 -9.07
CA TYR A 118 -4.68 -9.43 -9.11
C TYR A 118 -4.09 -10.02 -10.39
N ILE A 119 -4.26 -9.33 -11.52
CA ILE A 119 -3.44 -9.58 -12.72
C ILE A 119 -3.03 -8.23 -13.31
N ARG A 120 -1.74 -7.92 -13.26
CA ARG A 120 -1.12 -7.00 -14.24
C ARG A 120 -0.49 -7.87 -15.34
N PRO A 121 -0.72 -7.58 -16.63
CA PRO A 121 -0.13 -8.34 -17.72
C PRO A 121 1.37 -8.03 -17.81
N GLN A 122 2.20 -9.07 -17.86
CA GLN A 122 3.52 -8.98 -18.47
C GLN A 122 3.30 -8.86 -19.98
N THR A 123 3.56 -7.70 -20.55
CA THR A 123 3.90 -7.61 -21.98
C THR A 123 5.36 -8.06 -22.11
N ASP A 124 5.55 -9.33 -22.44
CA ASP A 124 6.45 -9.74 -23.52
C ASP A 124 6.08 -11.16 -23.97
N GLY A 125 6.07 -11.33 -25.28
CA GLY A 125 5.29 -12.34 -25.99
C GLY A 125 5.79 -13.78 -25.86
N GLY A 126 4.85 -14.70 -26.14
CA GLY A 126 5.16 -16.11 -26.41
C GLY A 126 4.17 -17.09 -25.77
N GLU A 127 3.19 -17.51 -26.56
CA GLU A 127 2.52 -18.82 -26.54
C GLU A 127 1.45 -19.17 -25.47
N VAL A 128 0.20 -19.06 -25.93
CA VAL A 128 -0.88 -20.07 -25.99
C VAL A 128 -1.07 -21.03 -24.80
N GLY A 129 -2.22 -20.88 -24.13
CA GLY A 129 -3.05 -22.04 -23.75
C GLY A 129 -3.64 -22.04 -22.34
N ARG A 130 -4.91 -21.61 -22.23
CA ARG A 130 -5.95 -22.03 -21.25
C ARG A 130 -5.80 -21.64 -19.76
N GLU A 131 -6.64 -20.65 -19.41
CA GLU A 131 -7.40 -20.41 -18.16
C GLU A 131 -6.72 -20.07 -16.81
N PRO A 132 -7.36 -19.22 -15.98
CA PRO A 132 -6.74 -18.59 -14.83
C PRO A 132 -7.08 -19.32 -13.53
N GLN A 133 -6.12 -20.03 -12.94
CA GLN A 133 -6.22 -20.48 -11.55
C GLN A 133 -5.29 -19.67 -10.67
N CYS A 134 -5.82 -18.54 -10.18
CA CYS A 134 -5.25 -17.84 -9.03
C CYS A 134 -6.06 -18.24 -7.79
N CYS A 135 -5.45 -19.09 -6.97
CA CYS A 135 -5.47 -19.03 -5.50
C CYS A 135 -4.73 -20.28 -5.03
N CYS A 136 -3.51 -20.09 -4.50
CA CYS A 136 -2.94 -20.87 -3.41
C CYS A 136 -3.25 -22.38 -3.38
N LEU A 137 -3.21 -23.09 -4.51
CA LEU A 137 -3.43 -24.53 -4.49
C LEU A 137 -2.11 -25.25 -4.67
N SER A 138 -1.61 -25.69 -3.52
CA SER A 138 -1.07 -27.04 -3.34
C SER A 138 0.23 -27.38 -4.08
N THR A 139 1.38 -26.84 -3.66
CA THR A 139 2.73 -27.50 -3.56
C THR A 139 3.88 -26.46 -3.46
N PRO A 140 5.12 -26.86 -3.04
CA PRO A 140 6.10 -26.02 -2.33
C PRO A 140 6.80 -24.90 -3.12
N ASP A 141 6.45 -24.69 -4.39
CA ASP A 141 7.13 -23.74 -5.27
C ASP A 141 6.33 -22.45 -5.49
N SER A 142 5.97 -21.75 -4.41
CA SER A 142 5.30 -20.42 -4.45
C SER A 142 6.21 -19.28 -4.96
N PHE A 143 7.11 -19.58 -5.89
CA PHE A 143 8.22 -18.74 -6.33
C PHE A 143 7.83 -17.55 -7.21
N THR A 144 6.56 -17.36 -7.55
CA THR A 144 6.17 -16.40 -8.61
C THR A 144 5.44 -15.15 -8.11
N CYS A 145 5.05 -15.05 -6.84
CA CYS A 145 4.44 -13.81 -6.31
C CYS A 145 5.45 -12.82 -5.69
N LEU A 146 6.73 -13.21 -5.54
CA LEU A 146 7.69 -12.47 -4.70
C LEU A 146 8.99 -12.00 -5.36
N LYS A 147 9.28 -12.32 -6.62
CA LYS A 147 10.61 -12.06 -7.21
C LYS A 147 11.01 -10.59 -7.39
N ARG A 148 10.17 -9.61 -7.04
CA ARG A 148 10.48 -8.18 -7.22
C ARG A 148 10.38 -7.32 -5.95
N LEU A 149 10.03 -7.88 -4.80
CA LEU A 149 9.98 -7.14 -3.54
C LEU A 149 11.29 -7.21 -2.75
N VAL A 150 12.05 -8.29 -2.93
CA VAL A 150 13.40 -8.38 -2.40
C VAL A 150 14.33 -8.25 -3.60
N GLY A 151 14.98 -7.10 -3.72
CA GLY A 151 16.22 -7.03 -4.50
C GLY A 151 17.16 -8.06 -3.89
N LEU A 152 17.22 -9.25 -4.49
CA LEU A 152 18.18 -10.30 -4.18
C LEU A 152 19.56 -9.69 -4.41
N LYS A 153 20.12 -9.11 -3.36
CA LYS A 153 21.58 -9.06 -3.22
C LYS A 153 22.01 -10.52 -3.23
N ARG A 154 22.76 -10.86 -4.27
CA ARG A 154 23.44 -12.15 -4.44
C ARG A 154 24.28 -12.46 -3.22
#